data_AF-A0A971VV50-F1
#
_entry.id   AF-A0A971VV50-F1
#
_cell.length_a   1.000
_cell.length_b   1.000
_cell.length_c   1.000
_cell.angle_alpha   90.00
_cell.angle_beta   90.00
_cell.angle_gamma   90.00
#
_symmetry.space_group_name_H-M   'P 1'
#
loop_
_entity.id
_entity.type
_entity.pdbx_description
1 polymer ?
#
loop_
_entity_poly.entity_id
_entity_poly.type
_entity_poly.pdbx_seq_one_letter_code
_entity_poly.pdbx_strand_id
1 'polypeptide(L)'
;MDFAGQLMLAYLEEDDTRRVLFRVRPLISQEGTISPEDLEELEQDGFMRIAPDRQEQHSFKERMSELGSLCLIDLTHAESAMGKVRLNKNYAPGRGENNRYIIYSDAIQALPREMVYEVVAEDKSHTALTSQYYLRAGGRISGPHCPQGSIACPASQSLMPDCERLFLVEMPDGISRMFYWPHRNQADEPAQNAGDMPADDVKTDEMGVDEDPLTEDVSEELLSTPAQYPLFDAARAQMDEALSLAGFDLLKEDAAHLLIACLLFERVGIFGDNLSDACLAAQTVKDLFPALAVTLGHKGNGSPQHALRLLVKEEGKLGKRYTKNPWPIFHIKSGGGIPCPPQEVKTLNMKVLSAFLEEQCRIADIQEADLDSLLLSLTRGNHPLPLRLRAQIAQFYRCVKALHPQTACAGLIEAVFTQPYYRALGIVDEDAQHQWAL
;
A
#
# COMPACT_ATOMS: atom_id res chain seq x y z
N MET A 1 5.68 -6.33 -9.54
CA MET A 1 4.92 -6.47 -10.78
C MET A 1 4.89 -7.91 -11.21
N ASP A 2 3.73 -8.53 -11.19
CA ASP A 2 3.51 -9.84 -11.81
C ASP A 2 2.30 -9.72 -12.74
N PHE A 3 2.54 -9.21 -13.94
CA PHE A 3 1.53 -9.19 -15.00
C PHE A 3 1.47 -10.52 -15.75
N ALA A 4 2.22 -11.54 -15.31
CA ALA A 4 2.23 -12.84 -15.96
C ALA A 4 0.85 -13.50 -15.80
N GLY A 5 0.37 -14.11 -16.88
CA GLY A 5 -0.94 -14.77 -16.89
C GLY A 5 -2.12 -13.82 -17.13
N GLN A 6 -1.91 -12.51 -17.27
CA GLN A 6 -3.01 -11.54 -17.36
C GLN A 6 -3.25 -11.05 -18.80
N LEU A 7 -4.53 -10.82 -19.12
CA LEU A 7 -4.97 -10.05 -20.28
C LEU A 7 -5.48 -8.69 -19.80
N MET A 8 -4.94 -7.62 -20.36
CA MET A 8 -5.22 -6.25 -19.91
C MET A 8 -5.61 -5.34 -21.07
N LEU A 9 -6.61 -4.49 -20.85
CA LEU A 9 -6.86 -3.31 -21.66
C LEU A 9 -5.78 -2.28 -21.37
N ALA A 10 -5.25 -1.64 -22.40
CA ALA A 10 -4.21 -0.65 -22.27
C ALA A 10 -4.41 0.55 -23.20
N TYR A 11 -3.82 1.69 -22.82
CA TYR A 11 -3.75 2.90 -23.62
C TYR A 11 -2.42 2.95 -24.37
N LEU A 12 -2.49 3.10 -25.69
CA LEU A 12 -1.34 3.23 -26.57
C LEU A 12 -1.09 4.69 -26.91
N GLU A 13 0.15 5.13 -26.76
CA GLU A 13 0.57 6.50 -27.06
C GLU A 13 1.88 6.52 -27.86
N GLU A 14 1.94 7.42 -28.84
CA GLU A 14 3.18 7.73 -29.56
C GLU A 14 3.92 8.86 -28.82
N ASP A 15 5.01 8.49 -28.15
CA ASP A 15 5.79 9.35 -27.24
C ASP A 15 6.68 10.34 -28.00
N ASP A 16 7.29 9.90 -29.10
CA ASP A 16 8.10 10.76 -29.97
C ASP A 16 7.85 10.40 -31.45
N THR A 17 7.11 11.28 -32.14
CA THR A 17 6.74 11.13 -33.55
C THR A 17 7.93 11.19 -34.51
N ARG A 18 9.06 11.77 -34.09
CA ARG A 18 10.29 11.84 -34.91
C ARG A 18 11.07 10.54 -34.84
N ARG A 19 11.06 9.89 -33.68
CA ARG A 19 11.80 8.65 -33.42
C ARG A 19 10.93 7.40 -33.52
N VAL A 20 9.63 7.57 -33.74
CA VAL A 20 8.64 6.49 -33.87
C VAL A 20 8.69 5.59 -32.64
N LEU A 21 8.60 6.21 -31.46
CA LEU A 21 8.63 5.52 -30.18
C LEU A 21 7.22 5.45 -29.62
N PHE A 22 6.78 4.23 -29.34
CA PHE A 22 5.49 3.97 -28.73
C PHE A 22 5.66 3.59 -27.26
N ARG A 23 4.67 3.93 -26.45
CA ARG A 23 4.56 3.55 -25.06
C ARG A 23 3.13 3.10 -24.76
N VAL A 24 2.99 2.22 -23.78
CA VAL A 24 1.69 1.65 -23.42
C VAL A 24 1.49 1.70 -21.91
N ARG A 25 0.29 2.06 -21.49
CA ARG A 25 -0.13 2.09 -20.09
C ARG A 25 -1.27 1.10 -19.85
N PRO A 26 -1.09 0.07 -19.00
CA PRO A 26 -2.20 -0.80 -18.59
C PRO A 26 -3.33 0.00 -17.92
N LEU A 27 -4.58 -0.35 -18.19
CA LEU A 27 -5.77 0.33 -17.64
C LEU A 27 -6.60 -0.61 -16.75
N ILE A 28 -7.00 -1.76 -17.29
CA ILE A 28 -7.92 -2.71 -16.64
C ILE A 28 -7.43 -4.12 -16.97
N SER A 29 -7.47 -5.05 -16.02
CA SER A 29 -7.34 -6.50 -16.26
C SER A 29 -8.71 -7.18 -16.22
N GLN A 30 -8.78 -8.46 -16.59
CA GLN A 30 -10.02 -9.22 -16.44
C GLN A 30 -10.51 -9.32 -14.98
N GLU A 31 -9.62 -9.14 -14.01
CA GLU A 31 -9.88 -9.23 -12.57
C GLU A 31 -10.32 -7.89 -11.96
N GLY A 32 -10.04 -6.77 -12.62
CA GLY A 32 -10.42 -5.44 -12.15
C GLY A 32 -9.57 -4.32 -12.73
N THR A 33 -9.72 -3.11 -12.18
CA THR A 33 -8.82 -2.01 -12.53
C THR A 33 -7.38 -2.35 -12.14
N ILE A 34 -6.42 -1.97 -12.99
CA ILE A 34 -5.01 -2.11 -12.63
C ILE A 34 -4.78 -1.24 -11.40
N SER A 35 -4.18 -1.83 -10.37
CA SER A 35 -3.98 -1.11 -9.13
C SER A 35 -3.06 0.10 -9.39
N PRO A 36 -3.31 1.24 -8.75
CA PRO A 36 -2.41 2.38 -8.88
C PRO A 36 -0.99 2.03 -8.38
N GLU A 37 -0.85 1.02 -7.51
CA GLU A 37 0.46 0.53 -7.07
C GLU A 37 1.25 -0.12 -8.22
N ASP A 38 0.59 -0.93 -9.07
CA ASP A 38 1.22 -1.55 -10.23
C ASP A 38 1.57 -0.51 -11.32
N LEU A 39 0.77 0.56 -11.45
CA LEU A 39 1.09 1.69 -12.34
C LEU A 39 2.23 2.55 -11.77
N GLU A 40 2.30 2.77 -10.47
CA GLU A 40 3.41 3.51 -9.84
C GLU A 40 4.74 2.76 -9.99
N GLU A 41 4.74 1.43 -9.89
CA GLU A 41 5.95 0.63 -10.11
C GLU A 41 6.50 0.81 -11.54
N LEU A 42 5.67 1.13 -12.52
CA LEU A 42 6.09 1.39 -13.91
C LEU A 42 6.80 2.76 -14.06
N GLU A 43 6.64 3.66 -13.10
CA GLU A 43 7.07 5.06 -13.13
C GLU A 43 6.47 5.86 -14.31
N GLN A 44 6.77 7.16 -14.38
CA GLN A 44 6.36 8.07 -15.47
C GLN A 44 4.91 7.88 -15.93
N ASP A 45 3.98 8.11 -15.00
CA ASP A 45 2.53 8.00 -15.26
C ASP A 45 2.07 6.59 -15.68
N GLY A 46 2.81 5.53 -15.34
CA GLY A 46 2.39 4.15 -15.53
C GLY A 46 2.70 3.56 -16.91
N PHE A 47 3.61 4.17 -17.67
CA PHE A 47 3.90 3.76 -19.04
C PHE A 47 5.11 2.80 -19.15
N MET A 48 4.95 1.79 -20.00
CA MET A 48 6.02 0.93 -20.50
C MET A 48 6.41 1.33 -21.91
N ARG A 49 7.72 1.30 -22.21
CA ARG A 49 8.22 1.48 -23.57
C ARG A 49 7.92 0.25 -24.42
N ILE A 50 7.37 0.42 -25.62
CA ILE A 50 7.21 -0.71 -26.54
C ILE A 50 8.49 -0.88 -27.35
N ALA A 51 9.06 -2.08 -27.31
CA ALA A 51 10.19 -2.48 -28.13
C ALA A 51 9.73 -3.40 -29.27
N PRO A 52 10.20 -3.21 -30.51
CA PRO A 52 9.85 -4.10 -31.61
C PRO A 52 10.37 -5.51 -31.33
N ASP A 53 9.51 -6.50 -31.48
CA ASP A 53 9.92 -7.88 -31.53
C ASP A 53 10.79 -8.17 -32.77
N ARG A 54 11.61 -9.21 -32.71
CA ARG A 54 12.52 -9.61 -33.80
C ARG A 54 11.76 -9.83 -35.12
N GLN A 55 10.53 -10.32 -35.08
CA GLN A 55 9.75 -10.63 -36.27
C GLN A 55 9.07 -9.39 -36.89
N GLU A 56 8.98 -8.27 -36.17
CA GLU A 56 8.18 -7.11 -36.57
C GLU A 56 9.01 -5.85 -36.85
N GLN A 57 10.34 -5.94 -36.91
CA GLN A 57 11.22 -4.77 -37.02
C GLN A 57 10.90 -3.84 -38.21
N HIS A 58 10.39 -4.39 -39.32
CA HIS A 58 10.08 -3.63 -40.54
C HIS A 58 8.62 -3.14 -40.63
N SER A 59 7.69 -3.77 -39.91
CA SER A 59 6.26 -3.44 -39.90
C SER A 59 5.79 -2.79 -38.60
N PHE A 60 6.67 -2.67 -37.60
CA PHE A 60 6.35 -2.20 -36.25
C PHE A 60 5.62 -0.86 -36.24
N LYS A 61 6.11 0.11 -37.02
CA LYS A 61 5.51 1.44 -37.11
C LYS A 61 4.07 1.37 -37.62
N GLU A 62 3.87 0.77 -38.79
CA GLU A 62 2.55 0.67 -39.43
C GLU A 62 1.57 -0.04 -38.51
N ARG A 63 1.98 -1.18 -37.94
CA ARG A 63 1.14 -1.96 -37.02
C ARG A 63 0.74 -1.16 -35.79
N MET A 64 1.69 -0.53 -35.08
CA MET A 64 1.39 0.24 -33.86
C MET A 64 0.46 1.42 -34.16
N SER A 65 0.67 2.12 -35.29
CA SER A 65 -0.20 3.22 -35.71
C SER A 65 -1.62 2.76 -36.08
N GLU A 66 -1.79 1.54 -36.61
CA GLU A 66 -3.10 0.97 -36.97
C GLU A 66 -3.94 0.53 -35.75
N LEU A 67 -3.32 0.26 -34.60
CA LEU A 67 -4.03 -0.17 -33.39
C LEU A 67 -4.95 0.92 -32.81
N GLY A 68 -4.65 2.19 -33.07
CA GLY A 68 -5.32 3.33 -32.45
C GLY A 68 -4.94 3.51 -30.97
N SER A 69 -5.76 4.24 -30.22
CA SER A 69 -5.42 4.64 -28.83
C SER A 69 -5.66 3.55 -27.78
N LEU A 70 -6.44 2.52 -28.08
CA LEU A 70 -6.74 1.41 -27.16
C LEU A 70 -6.26 0.09 -27.76
N CYS A 71 -5.55 -0.70 -26.95
CA CYS A 71 -5.04 -2.01 -27.32
C CYS A 71 -5.18 -3.01 -26.17
N LEU A 72 -4.81 -4.25 -26.43
CA LEU A 72 -4.68 -5.29 -25.41
C LEU A 72 -3.21 -5.63 -25.17
N ILE A 73 -2.85 -5.83 -23.91
CA ILE A 73 -1.62 -6.49 -23.49
C ILE A 73 -1.99 -7.92 -23.12
N ASP A 74 -1.49 -8.90 -23.89
CA ASP A 74 -1.73 -10.32 -23.67
C ASP A 74 -0.47 -11.00 -23.12
N LEU A 75 -0.52 -11.35 -21.83
CA LEU A 75 0.53 -12.09 -21.12
C LEU A 75 -0.01 -13.41 -20.57
N THR A 76 -1.14 -13.91 -21.08
CA THR A 76 -1.83 -15.11 -20.57
C THR A 76 -1.03 -16.40 -20.79
N HIS A 77 -0.25 -16.48 -21.86
CA HIS A 77 0.56 -17.65 -22.18
C HIS A 77 1.90 -17.62 -21.43
N ALA A 78 2.03 -18.43 -20.38
CA ALA A 78 3.19 -18.46 -19.47
C ALA A 78 4.55 -18.69 -20.17
N GLU A 79 4.59 -19.51 -21.23
CA GLU A 79 5.81 -19.74 -22.04
C GLU A 79 6.23 -18.50 -22.83
N SER A 80 5.25 -17.70 -23.28
CA SER A 80 5.48 -16.47 -24.03
C SER A 80 5.65 -15.26 -23.12
N ALA A 81 5.07 -15.26 -21.91
CA ALA A 81 5.05 -14.11 -20.99
C ALA A 81 6.37 -13.93 -20.22
N MET A 82 7.07 -15.03 -19.90
CA MET A 82 8.37 -14.99 -19.24
C MET A 82 9.41 -14.29 -20.15
N GLY A 83 9.67 -13.02 -19.87
CA GLY A 83 10.67 -12.20 -20.57
C GLY A 83 10.08 -11.14 -21.51
N LYS A 84 8.75 -11.00 -21.61
CA LYS A 84 8.13 -9.96 -22.46
C LYS A 84 8.19 -8.58 -21.86
N VAL A 85 8.09 -8.50 -20.53
CA VAL A 85 8.32 -7.28 -19.78
C VAL A 85 9.71 -7.37 -19.15
N ARG A 86 10.55 -6.37 -19.38
CA ARG A 86 11.91 -6.31 -18.82
C ARG A 86 12.32 -4.89 -18.48
N LEU A 87 13.34 -4.76 -17.63
CA LEU A 87 13.94 -3.46 -17.34
C LEU A 87 14.53 -2.83 -18.61
N ASN A 88 14.29 -1.54 -18.77
CA ASN A 88 14.83 -0.74 -19.85
C ASN A 88 16.30 -0.39 -19.56
N LYS A 89 17.23 -0.96 -20.34
CA LYS A 89 18.66 -0.68 -20.22
C LYS A 89 19.01 0.78 -20.57
N ASN A 90 18.15 1.45 -21.33
CA ASN A 90 18.34 2.84 -21.74
C ASN A 90 17.66 3.82 -20.78
N TYR A 91 17.08 3.34 -19.67
CA TYR A 91 16.44 4.18 -18.66
C TYR A 91 17.42 5.24 -18.15
N ALA A 92 17.14 6.48 -18.49
CA ALA A 92 17.98 7.62 -18.18
C ALA A 92 17.09 8.88 -18.18
N PRO A 93 16.41 9.17 -17.05
CA PRO A 93 15.46 10.28 -16.99
C PRO A 93 16.09 11.64 -17.34
N GLY A 94 17.34 11.85 -16.90
CA GLY A 94 18.12 13.05 -17.26
C GLY A 94 18.48 13.18 -18.74
N ARG A 95 18.25 12.15 -19.57
CA ARG A 95 18.45 12.14 -21.03
C ARG A 95 17.13 12.00 -21.81
N GLY A 96 15.99 12.07 -21.12
CA GLY A 96 14.66 12.02 -21.73
C GLY A 96 14.08 10.62 -21.96
N GLU A 97 14.79 9.54 -21.60
CA GLU A 97 14.17 8.20 -21.53
C GLU A 97 13.72 7.93 -20.09
N ASN A 98 12.43 8.11 -19.88
CA ASN A 98 11.80 8.10 -18.57
C ASN A 98 11.05 6.79 -18.30
N ASN A 99 10.90 5.89 -19.29
CA ASN A 99 10.20 4.61 -19.10
C ASN A 99 11.16 3.55 -18.55
N ARG A 100 10.93 3.12 -17.30
CA ARG A 100 11.78 2.17 -16.58
C ARG A 100 11.69 0.74 -17.13
N TYR A 101 10.54 0.37 -17.68
CA TYR A 101 10.30 -0.95 -18.23
C TYR A 101 10.05 -0.87 -19.73
N ILE A 102 10.36 -1.96 -20.41
CA ILE A 102 9.95 -2.18 -21.79
C ILE A 102 9.07 -3.42 -21.88
N ILE A 103 8.18 -3.42 -22.86
CA ILE A 103 7.37 -4.56 -23.28
C ILE A 103 7.60 -4.82 -24.78
N TYR A 104 7.72 -6.08 -25.17
CA TYR A 104 7.85 -6.43 -26.58
C TYR A 104 6.52 -6.29 -27.33
N SER A 105 6.60 -5.88 -28.58
CA SER A 105 5.43 -5.56 -29.42
C SER A 105 4.49 -6.74 -29.63
N ASP A 106 4.98 -7.97 -29.64
CA ASP A 106 4.16 -9.16 -29.86
C ASP A 106 3.19 -9.48 -28.70
N ALA A 107 3.41 -8.91 -27.51
CA ALA A 107 2.44 -8.92 -26.42
C ALA A 107 1.31 -7.89 -26.62
N ILE A 108 1.42 -6.99 -27.61
CA ILE A 108 0.44 -5.93 -27.89
C ILE A 108 -0.46 -6.35 -29.05
N GLN A 109 -1.76 -6.45 -28.79
CA GLN A 109 -2.78 -6.89 -29.75
C GLN A 109 -3.85 -5.80 -29.97
N ALA A 110 -4.54 -5.85 -31.11
CA ALA A 110 -5.69 -4.99 -31.36
C ALA A 110 -6.86 -5.35 -30.43
N LEU A 111 -7.60 -4.34 -29.96
CA LEU A 111 -8.79 -4.56 -29.15
C LEU A 111 -9.92 -5.16 -30.01
N PRO A 112 -10.40 -6.39 -29.73
CA PRO A 112 -11.53 -6.96 -30.44
C PRO A 112 -12.82 -6.18 -30.15
N ARG A 113 -13.67 -6.03 -31.18
CA ARG A 113 -14.88 -5.17 -31.13
C ARG A 113 -15.88 -5.54 -30.03
N GLU A 114 -15.90 -6.79 -29.61
CA GLU A 114 -16.90 -7.35 -28.69
C GLU A 114 -16.30 -7.72 -27.32
N MET A 115 -15.06 -7.28 -27.04
CA MET A 115 -14.38 -7.66 -25.80
C MET A 115 -14.55 -6.64 -24.68
N VAL A 116 -14.37 -5.35 -24.98
CA VAL A 116 -14.50 -4.26 -24.00
C VAL A 116 -15.25 -3.11 -24.65
N TYR A 117 -16.17 -2.52 -23.89
CA TYR A 117 -17.02 -1.42 -24.34
C TYR A 117 -16.80 -0.20 -23.47
N GLU A 118 -16.62 0.98 -24.06
CA GLU A 118 -16.72 2.23 -23.30
C GLU A 118 -18.18 2.53 -22.96
N VAL A 119 -18.43 3.03 -21.76
CA VAL A 119 -19.74 3.55 -21.34
C VAL A 119 -19.69 5.07 -21.40
N VAL A 120 -20.41 5.65 -22.35
CA VAL A 120 -20.43 7.09 -22.62
C VAL A 120 -21.80 7.67 -22.32
N ALA A 121 -21.83 8.94 -21.92
CA ALA A 121 -23.08 9.68 -21.82
C ALA A 121 -23.68 9.90 -23.22
N GLU A 122 -25.00 9.99 -23.32
CA GLU A 122 -25.72 10.11 -24.60
C GLU A 122 -25.25 11.31 -25.46
N ASP A 123 -25.00 12.45 -24.80
CA ASP A 123 -24.47 13.67 -25.41
C ASP A 123 -23.00 13.56 -25.87
N LYS A 124 -22.28 12.52 -25.42
CA LYS A 124 -20.85 12.28 -25.69
C LYS A 124 -20.58 11.01 -26.49
N SER A 125 -21.60 10.45 -27.16
CA SER A 125 -21.47 9.25 -27.99
C SER A 125 -20.38 9.34 -29.08
N HIS A 126 -20.13 10.53 -29.60
CA HIS A 126 -19.10 10.79 -30.62
C HIS A 126 -17.66 10.74 -30.09
N THR A 127 -17.44 10.73 -28.78
CA THR A 127 -16.10 10.68 -28.16
C THR A 127 -15.67 9.26 -27.75
N ALA A 128 -16.48 8.25 -28.09
CA ALA A 128 -16.21 6.86 -27.78
C ALA A 128 -14.94 6.37 -28.49
N LEU A 129 -14.03 5.75 -27.74
CA LEU A 129 -12.78 5.16 -28.22
C LEU A 129 -12.96 3.73 -28.70
N THR A 130 -13.94 3.01 -28.15
CA THR A 130 -14.26 1.63 -28.57
C THR A 130 -15.15 1.62 -29.80
N SER A 131 -14.97 0.63 -30.67
CA SER A 131 -15.79 0.48 -31.90
C SER A 131 -17.28 0.25 -31.62
N GLN A 132 -17.61 -0.30 -30.46
CA GLN A 132 -18.95 -0.43 -29.92
C GLN A 132 -18.95 0.12 -28.50
N TYR A 133 -20.02 0.76 -28.05
CA TYR A 133 -20.10 1.44 -26.74
C TYR A 133 -21.48 1.30 -26.10
N TYR A 134 -21.58 1.54 -24.81
CA TYR A 134 -22.85 1.63 -24.09
C TYR A 134 -23.21 3.08 -23.80
N LEU A 135 -24.49 3.40 -23.87
CA LEU A 135 -25.03 4.71 -23.55
C LEU A 135 -25.55 4.74 -22.13
N ARG A 136 -25.15 5.76 -21.37
CA ARG A 136 -25.70 6.09 -20.07
C ARG A 136 -26.64 7.28 -20.21
N ALA A 137 -27.92 7.04 -19.97
CA ALA A 137 -28.96 8.07 -19.93
C ALA A 137 -29.72 7.94 -18.59
N GLY A 138 -29.53 8.93 -17.71
CA GLY A 138 -30.04 8.89 -16.34
C GLY A 138 -29.45 7.72 -15.54
N GLY A 139 -30.34 6.90 -14.95
CA GLY A 139 -29.99 5.71 -14.15
C GLY A 139 -29.96 4.41 -14.94
N ARG A 140 -29.94 4.43 -16.28
CA ARG A 140 -29.89 3.24 -17.13
C ARG A 140 -28.68 3.27 -18.06
N ILE A 141 -28.10 2.09 -18.28
CA ILE A 141 -27.00 1.87 -19.21
C ILE A 141 -27.49 0.87 -20.27
N SER A 142 -27.52 1.25 -21.55
CA SER A 142 -28.00 0.40 -22.64
C SER A 142 -27.00 0.31 -23.78
N GLY A 143 -26.91 -0.84 -24.43
CA GLY A 143 -25.96 -1.09 -25.52
C GLY A 143 -25.79 -2.58 -25.79
N PRO A 144 -24.82 -3.00 -26.60
CA PRO A 144 -23.85 -2.16 -27.29
C PRO A 144 -24.47 -1.40 -28.49
N HIS A 145 -24.08 -0.14 -28.66
CA HIS A 145 -24.39 0.71 -29.79
C HIS A 145 -23.14 0.80 -30.70
N CYS A 146 -23.36 0.86 -32.01
CA CYS A 146 -22.28 1.13 -32.96
C CYS A 146 -22.34 2.59 -33.43
N PRO A 147 -21.20 3.27 -33.63
CA PRO A 147 -21.14 4.66 -34.10
C PRO A 147 -21.92 4.92 -35.39
N GLN A 148 -22.05 3.93 -36.28
CA GLN A 148 -22.74 4.07 -37.57
C GLN A 148 -24.14 3.40 -37.63
N GLY A 149 -24.68 2.89 -36.51
CA GLY A 149 -25.99 2.22 -36.52
C GLY A 149 -26.06 0.99 -37.45
N SER A 150 -24.94 0.28 -37.61
CA SER A 150 -24.82 -0.87 -38.51
C SER A 150 -25.80 -1.99 -38.14
N ILE A 151 -26.32 -2.69 -39.14
CA ILE A 151 -27.22 -3.86 -39.00
C ILE A 151 -26.51 -5.01 -38.23
N ALA A 152 -25.18 -4.98 -38.15
CA ALA A 152 -24.37 -5.94 -37.41
C ALA A 152 -24.21 -5.61 -35.91
N CYS A 153 -24.92 -4.62 -35.36
CA CYS A 153 -24.87 -4.37 -33.92
C CYS A 153 -25.54 -5.50 -33.13
N PRO A 154 -24.92 -5.99 -32.04
CA PRO A 154 -25.55 -6.95 -31.15
C PRO A 154 -26.87 -6.44 -30.58
N ALA A 155 -27.74 -7.36 -30.16
CA ALA A 155 -29.01 -7.00 -29.52
C ALA A 155 -28.76 -6.09 -28.30
N SER A 156 -29.52 -5.00 -28.21
CA SER A 156 -29.41 -4.06 -27.10
C SER A 156 -29.80 -4.72 -25.78
N GLN A 157 -28.88 -4.70 -24.82
CA GLN A 157 -29.00 -5.16 -23.46
C GLN A 157 -28.96 -3.97 -22.51
N SER A 158 -29.72 -4.06 -21.42
CA SER A 158 -29.66 -3.08 -20.33
C SER A 158 -28.74 -3.63 -19.25
N LEU A 159 -27.75 -2.85 -18.84
CA LEU A 159 -26.89 -3.13 -17.69
C LEU A 159 -27.45 -2.41 -16.46
N MET A 160 -27.30 -3.04 -15.29
CA MET A 160 -27.55 -2.36 -14.02
C MET A 160 -26.39 -1.41 -13.69
N PRO A 161 -26.65 -0.22 -13.11
CA PRO A 161 -25.60 0.77 -12.80
C PRO A 161 -24.52 0.29 -11.82
N ASP A 162 -24.83 -0.72 -11.00
CA ASP A 162 -23.99 -1.37 -10.00
C ASP A 162 -23.34 -2.67 -10.49
N CYS A 163 -23.36 -2.92 -11.81
CA CYS A 163 -22.67 -4.07 -12.39
C CYS A 163 -21.18 -4.06 -12.02
N GLU A 164 -20.70 -5.11 -11.35
CA GLU A 164 -19.31 -5.27 -10.88
C GLU A 164 -18.25 -5.28 -12.00
N ARG A 165 -18.69 -5.25 -13.26
CA ARG A 165 -17.87 -5.24 -14.47
C ARG A 165 -17.78 -3.87 -15.13
N LEU A 166 -18.28 -2.85 -14.45
CA LEU A 166 -18.10 -1.45 -14.78
C LEU A 166 -16.88 -0.91 -14.04
N PHE A 167 -15.88 -0.51 -14.80
CA PHE A 167 -14.61 -0.03 -14.29
C PHE A 167 -14.43 1.44 -14.65
N LEU A 168 -14.35 2.29 -13.63
CA LEU A 168 -14.00 3.69 -13.80
C LEU A 168 -12.48 3.82 -13.79
N VAL A 169 -11.92 4.36 -14.86
CA VAL A 169 -10.47 4.50 -15.05
C VAL A 169 -10.13 5.94 -15.38
N GLU A 170 -9.09 6.45 -14.72
CA GLU A 170 -8.47 7.73 -15.06
C GLU A 170 -7.49 7.53 -16.21
N MET A 171 -7.77 8.18 -17.34
CA MET A 171 -6.93 8.14 -18.53
C MET A 171 -5.72 9.09 -18.37
N PRO A 172 -4.63 8.91 -19.17
CA PRO A 172 -3.46 9.78 -19.11
C PRO A 172 -3.72 11.28 -19.37
N ASP A 173 -4.83 11.60 -20.04
CA ASP A 173 -5.30 12.97 -20.28
C ASP A 173 -6.01 13.60 -19.06
N GLY A 174 -6.11 12.87 -17.94
CA GLY A 174 -6.81 13.29 -16.72
C GLY A 174 -8.33 13.09 -16.78
N ILE A 175 -8.86 12.55 -17.87
CA ILE A 175 -10.30 12.32 -18.03
C ILE A 175 -10.65 10.95 -17.49
N SER A 176 -11.61 10.89 -16.57
CA SER A 176 -12.16 9.61 -16.12
C SER A 176 -13.11 9.03 -17.17
N ARG A 177 -12.84 7.80 -17.63
CA ARG A 177 -13.68 7.04 -18.56
C ARG A 177 -14.16 5.75 -17.91
N MET A 178 -15.37 5.33 -18.26
CA MET A 178 -15.98 4.11 -17.75
C MET A 178 -15.92 3.03 -18.82
N PHE A 179 -15.49 1.83 -18.46
CA PHE A 179 -15.44 0.68 -19.36
C PHE A 179 -16.24 -0.48 -18.79
N TYR A 180 -16.94 -1.18 -19.66
CA TYR A 180 -17.63 -2.43 -19.39
C TYR A 180 -16.87 -3.60 -20.02
N TRP A 181 -16.45 -4.56 -19.19
CA TRP A 181 -15.78 -5.77 -19.65
C TRP A 181 -16.59 -7.02 -19.27
N PRO A 182 -17.42 -7.58 -20.19
CA PRO A 182 -18.24 -8.74 -19.90
C PRO A 182 -17.40 -9.96 -19.50
N HIS A 183 -17.94 -10.79 -18.60
CA HIS A 183 -17.40 -12.13 -18.39
C HIS A 183 -17.58 -12.94 -19.67
N ARG A 184 -16.53 -13.66 -20.10
CA ARG A 184 -16.76 -14.82 -20.94
C ARG A 184 -17.49 -15.83 -20.05
N ASN A 185 -18.79 -16.04 -20.28
CA ASN A 185 -19.45 -17.20 -19.70
C ASN A 185 -18.70 -18.44 -20.18
N GLN A 186 -18.07 -19.14 -19.23
CA GLN A 186 -17.86 -20.58 -19.32
C GLN A 186 -19.25 -21.25 -19.31
N ALA A 187 -19.99 -21.12 -20.40
CA ALA A 187 -21.02 -22.09 -20.72
C ALA A 187 -20.27 -23.28 -21.34
N ASP A 188 -19.66 -24.11 -20.47
CA ASP A 188 -19.23 -25.50 -20.69
C ASP A 188 -18.20 -25.90 -19.60
N GLU A 189 -18.65 -26.11 -18.36
CA GLU A 189 -18.37 -27.34 -17.56
C GLU A 189 -18.95 -27.26 -16.13
N PRO A 190 -19.46 -28.38 -15.57
CA PRO A 190 -20.26 -28.41 -14.35
C PRO A 190 -19.44 -28.63 -13.07
N ALA A 191 -19.94 -28.05 -11.98
CA ALA A 191 -19.43 -28.16 -10.62
C ALA A 191 -19.50 -29.59 -10.04
N GLN A 192 -18.44 -29.97 -9.32
CA GLN A 192 -18.38 -31.08 -8.35
C GLN A 192 -17.30 -30.70 -7.33
N ASN A 193 -17.36 -30.94 -6.02
CA ASN A 193 -18.39 -31.45 -5.11
C ASN A 193 -17.90 -31.06 -3.71
N ALA A 194 -18.83 -30.75 -2.82
CA ALA A 194 -18.61 -30.74 -1.37
C ALA A 194 -18.41 -32.20 -0.87
N GLY A 195 -17.65 -32.38 0.21
CA GLY A 195 -17.46 -33.67 0.86
C GLY A 195 -17.07 -33.51 2.33
N ASP A 196 -17.89 -34.13 3.17
CA ASP A 196 -17.99 -34.09 4.63
C ASP A 196 -16.80 -34.68 5.42
N MET A 197 -16.78 -34.33 6.72
CA MET A 197 -16.02 -34.94 7.82
C MET A 197 -16.35 -36.44 8.05
N PRO A 198 -15.55 -37.17 8.88
CA PRO A 198 -15.87 -37.36 10.32
C PRO A 198 -14.60 -37.30 11.22
N ALA A 199 -14.58 -36.77 12.45
CA ALA A 199 -15.15 -37.22 13.73
C ALA A 199 -14.69 -38.62 14.19
N ASP A 200 -13.81 -38.68 15.20
CA ASP A 200 -13.67 -39.82 16.12
C ASP A 200 -13.19 -39.37 17.51
N ASP A 201 -13.77 -40.00 18.53
CA ASP A 201 -13.64 -39.78 19.98
C ASP A 201 -12.32 -40.31 20.59
N VAL A 202 -11.96 -39.85 21.80
CA VAL A 202 -11.82 -40.67 23.05
C VAL A 202 -10.97 -39.98 24.16
N LYS A 203 -11.68 -39.66 25.26
CA LYS A 203 -11.38 -39.74 26.72
C LYS A 203 -10.17 -39.07 27.41
N THR A 204 -10.54 -38.15 28.31
CA THR A 204 -10.16 -37.92 29.73
C THR A 204 -9.04 -38.73 30.39
N ASP A 205 -8.18 -38.01 31.12
CA ASP A 205 -7.91 -38.27 32.55
C ASP A 205 -7.55 -36.96 33.28
N GLU A 206 -8.11 -36.80 34.48
CA GLU A 206 -7.87 -35.71 35.45
C GLU A 206 -6.71 -36.05 36.39
N MET A 207 -5.99 -35.02 36.87
CA MET A 207 -5.78 -34.68 38.29
C MET A 207 -4.41 -34.04 38.57
N GLY A 208 -4.42 -32.95 39.35
CA GLY A 208 -3.27 -32.48 40.13
C GLY A 208 -3.34 -30.99 40.47
N VAL A 209 -3.80 -30.67 41.68
CA VAL A 209 -3.91 -29.33 42.29
C VAL A 209 -2.70 -29.07 43.21
N ASP A 210 -2.33 -27.79 43.38
CA ASP A 210 -1.82 -27.09 44.59
C ASP A 210 -0.74 -26.06 44.18
N GLU A 211 -1.07 -24.76 44.12
CA GLU A 211 -1.05 -23.72 45.18
C GLU A 211 0.29 -22.92 45.27
N ASP A 212 0.12 -21.58 45.17
CA ASP A 212 1.00 -20.40 45.28
C ASP A 212 1.90 -20.33 46.57
N PRO A 213 2.66 -19.24 46.93
CA PRO A 213 2.85 -17.89 46.33
C PRO A 213 4.29 -17.26 46.39
N LEU A 214 4.40 -16.05 45.79
CA LEU A 214 5.21 -14.86 46.18
C LEU A 214 6.75 -14.93 46.34
N THR A 215 7.46 -13.99 45.69
CA THR A 215 8.08 -12.83 46.39
C THR A 215 8.61 -11.78 45.42
N GLU A 216 8.39 -10.53 45.83
CA GLU A 216 8.97 -9.28 45.34
C GLU A 216 10.50 -9.28 45.43
N ASP A 217 11.17 -8.55 44.55
CA ASP A 217 12.34 -7.79 44.97
C ASP A 217 12.43 -6.46 44.22
N VAL A 218 12.43 -5.42 45.05
CA VAL A 218 12.57 -4.01 44.74
C VAL A 218 14.07 -3.72 44.60
N SER A 219 14.45 -2.87 43.65
CA SER A 219 15.79 -2.27 43.62
C SER A 219 15.66 -0.81 43.22
N GLU A 220 15.85 0.04 44.23
CA GLU A 220 16.00 1.49 44.12
C GLU A 220 17.31 1.89 43.41
N GLU A 221 17.39 3.19 43.12
CA GLU A 221 18.57 3.99 42.73
C GLU A 221 18.88 4.11 41.23
N LEU A 222 18.31 5.16 40.62
CA LEU A 222 19.04 6.43 40.41
C LEU A 222 18.09 7.42 39.70
N LEU A 223 17.43 8.28 40.50
CA LEU A 223 16.71 9.46 40.02
C LEU A 223 17.72 10.44 39.40
N SER A 224 18.11 10.15 38.16
CA SER A 224 18.70 11.13 37.27
C SER A 224 17.53 11.91 36.70
N THR A 225 17.39 13.18 37.08
CA THR A 225 16.45 14.08 36.44
C THR A 225 16.63 13.96 34.92
N PRO A 226 15.59 13.60 34.16
CA PRO A 226 15.70 13.44 32.71
C PRO A 226 16.18 14.75 32.10
N ALA A 227 17.09 14.66 31.14
CA ALA A 227 17.52 15.81 30.36
C ALA A 227 16.27 16.51 29.80
N GLN A 228 16.06 17.76 30.18
CA GLN A 228 14.87 18.52 29.76
C GLN A 228 15.14 19.10 28.37
N TYR A 229 14.29 18.76 27.43
CA TYR A 229 14.33 19.21 26.05
C TYR A 229 13.07 20.01 25.77
N PRO A 230 13.00 21.29 26.15
CA PRO A 230 11.75 22.04 26.22
C PRO A 230 10.94 22.05 24.92
N LEU A 231 11.62 22.01 23.77
CA LEU A 231 10.96 21.92 22.46
C LEU A 231 10.33 20.54 22.21
N PHE A 232 11.08 19.47 22.47
CA PHE A 232 10.62 18.10 22.25
C PHE A 232 9.63 17.66 23.33
N ASP A 233 9.84 18.09 24.58
CA ASP A 233 8.94 17.90 25.72
C ASP A 233 7.57 18.56 25.48
N ALA A 234 7.56 19.77 24.91
CA ALA A 234 6.32 20.42 24.51
C ALA A 234 5.62 19.65 23.37
N ALA A 235 6.39 19.15 22.40
CA ALA A 235 5.83 18.40 21.27
C ALA A 235 5.24 17.05 21.69
N ARG A 236 5.91 16.29 22.58
CA ARG A 236 5.36 15.03 23.11
C ARG A 236 4.12 15.26 23.97
N ALA A 237 4.11 16.31 24.80
CA ALA A 237 2.95 16.66 25.62
C ALA A 237 1.74 17.03 24.74
N GLN A 238 1.99 17.70 23.61
CA GLN A 238 0.96 18.04 22.66
C GLN A 238 0.40 16.82 21.91
N MET A 239 1.25 15.85 21.57
CA MET A 239 0.84 14.56 20.99
C MET A 239 -0.03 13.76 21.98
N ASP A 240 0.43 13.65 23.22
CA ASP A 240 -0.25 12.99 24.33
C ASP A 240 -1.63 13.61 24.61
N GLU A 241 -1.69 14.94 24.72
CA GLU A 241 -2.92 15.68 24.97
C GLU A 241 -3.92 15.50 23.81
N ALA A 242 -3.48 15.58 22.56
CA ALA A 242 -4.37 15.45 21.41
C ALA A 242 -4.98 14.05 21.29
N LEU A 243 -4.18 12.99 21.50
CA LEU A 243 -4.67 11.61 21.48
C LEU A 243 -5.57 11.30 22.68
N SER A 244 -5.22 11.79 23.87
CA SER A 244 -6.05 11.67 25.07
C SER A 244 -7.42 12.35 24.90
N LEU A 245 -7.45 13.57 24.35
CA LEU A 245 -8.70 14.31 24.08
C LEU A 245 -9.56 13.63 23.01
N ALA A 246 -8.92 12.95 22.04
CA ALA A 246 -9.59 12.13 21.04
C ALA A 246 -10.08 10.78 21.59
N GLY A 247 -9.85 10.49 22.88
CA GLY A 247 -10.36 9.30 23.56
C GLY A 247 -9.47 8.06 23.44
N PHE A 248 -8.19 8.21 23.13
CA PHE A 248 -7.24 7.09 23.11
C PHE A 248 -6.52 6.93 24.45
N ASP A 249 -6.29 5.68 24.85
CA ASP A 249 -5.49 5.34 26.03
C ASP A 249 -4.06 5.06 25.57
N LEU A 250 -3.17 6.04 25.79
CA LEU A 250 -1.77 5.96 25.38
C LEU A 250 -0.88 6.48 26.51
N LEU A 251 0.17 5.74 26.84
CA LEU A 251 1.16 6.20 27.81
C LEU A 251 1.96 7.38 27.24
N LYS A 252 2.38 8.30 28.11
CA LYS A 252 3.20 9.48 27.73
C LYS A 252 4.49 9.12 27.01
N GLU A 253 5.06 7.96 27.34
CA GLU A 253 6.26 7.44 26.69
C GLU A 253 5.95 6.99 25.26
N ASP A 254 4.84 6.29 25.05
CA ASP A 254 4.42 5.81 23.73
C ASP A 254 4.04 6.97 22.80
N ALA A 255 3.47 8.05 23.33
CA ALA A 255 3.26 9.28 22.56
C ALA A 255 4.59 9.88 22.07
N ALA A 256 5.63 9.87 22.91
CA ALA A 256 6.97 10.32 22.53
C ALA A 256 7.59 9.39 21.48
N HIS A 257 7.43 8.08 21.64
CA HIS A 257 7.91 7.08 20.69
C HIS A 257 7.22 7.18 19.33
N LEU A 258 5.91 7.39 19.31
CA LEU A 258 5.14 7.64 18.09
C LEU A 258 5.63 8.92 17.39
N LEU A 259 5.86 9.99 18.14
CA LEU A 259 6.42 11.24 17.61
C LEU A 259 7.81 11.01 16.99
N ILE A 260 8.70 10.27 17.65
CA ILE A 260 10.02 9.91 17.11
C ILE A 260 9.85 9.14 15.80
N ALA A 261 8.97 8.15 15.75
CA ALA A 261 8.73 7.38 14.53
C ALA A 261 8.20 8.25 13.39
N CYS A 262 7.27 9.17 13.67
CA CYS A 262 6.74 10.13 12.71
C CYS A 262 7.81 11.09 12.14
N LEU A 263 8.88 11.35 12.89
CA LEU A 263 9.96 12.24 12.48
C LEU A 263 11.09 11.49 11.74
N LEU A 264 11.29 10.21 12.04
CA LEU A 264 12.38 9.40 11.46
C LEU A 264 11.98 8.66 10.18
N PHE A 265 10.71 8.30 10.03
CA PHE A 265 10.27 7.41 8.96
C PHE A 265 9.25 8.06 8.03
N GLU A 266 9.40 7.81 6.74
CA GLU A 266 8.44 8.26 5.73
C GLU A 266 7.07 7.58 5.86
N ARG A 267 7.02 6.40 6.51
CA ARG A 267 5.81 5.58 6.67
C ARG A 267 5.71 5.09 8.10
N VAL A 268 4.55 5.33 8.73
CA VAL A 268 4.20 4.81 10.05
C VAL A 268 2.81 4.19 9.97
N GLY A 269 2.68 2.95 10.44
CA GLY A 269 1.39 2.27 10.55
C GLY A 269 0.71 2.61 11.88
N ILE A 270 -0.60 2.84 11.84
CA ILE A 270 -1.44 3.01 13.03
C ILE A 270 -2.54 1.97 12.98
N PHE A 271 -2.53 1.08 13.97
CA PHE A 271 -3.59 0.10 14.23
C PHE A 271 -4.33 0.54 15.48
N GLY A 272 -5.62 0.23 15.53
CA GLY A 272 -6.47 0.42 16.71
C GLY A 272 -7.38 -0.79 16.86
N ASP A 273 -8.21 -0.79 17.89
CA ASP A 273 -9.12 -1.90 18.19
C ASP A 273 -10.07 -2.20 17.02
N ASN A 274 -10.39 -1.17 16.23
CA ASN A 274 -11.05 -1.31 14.94
C ASN A 274 -10.51 -0.28 13.92
N LEU A 275 -10.91 -0.44 12.67
CA LEU A 275 -10.46 0.42 11.57
C LEU A 275 -10.88 1.89 11.74
N SER A 276 -12.03 2.14 12.37
CA SER A 276 -12.52 3.50 12.62
C SER A 276 -11.65 4.22 13.65
N ASP A 277 -11.27 3.54 14.72
CA ASP A 277 -10.37 4.06 15.76
C ASP A 277 -8.98 4.32 15.20
N ALA A 278 -8.47 3.39 14.39
CA ALA A 278 -7.19 3.56 13.71
C ALA A 278 -7.21 4.77 12.74
N CYS A 279 -8.33 4.99 12.03
CA CYS A 279 -8.53 6.17 11.19
C CYS A 279 -8.58 7.46 12.01
N LEU A 280 -9.30 7.46 13.12
CA LEU A 280 -9.43 8.62 14.00
C LEU A 280 -8.09 8.99 14.63
N ALA A 281 -7.34 8.00 15.16
CA ALA A 281 -6.01 8.22 15.71
C ALA A 281 -5.06 8.81 14.67
N ALA A 282 -5.05 8.26 13.46
CA ALA A 282 -4.21 8.77 12.38
C ALA A 282 -4.61 10.20 11.95
N GLN A 283 -5.90 10.52 11.96
CA GLN A 283 -6.39 11.87 11.70
C GLN A 283 -5.98 12.85 12.81
N THR A 284 -6.09 12.46 14.07
CA THR A 284 -5.59 13.26 15.22
C THR A 284 -4.10 13.55 15.09
N VAL A 285 -3.29 12.54 14.76
CA VAL A 285 -1.84 12.72 14.54
C VAL A 285 -1.58 13.64 13.35
N LYS A 286 -2.31 13.49 12.25
CA LYS A 286 -2.17 14.35 11.05
C LYS A 286 -2.45 15.82 11.37
N ASP A 287 -3.49 16.09 12.17
CA ASP A 287 -3.91 17.46 12.49
C ASP A 287 -2.91 18.21 13.40
N LEU A 288 -1.99 17.48 14.05
CA LEU A 288 -0.87 18.07 14.77
C LEU A 288 0.19 18.68 13.85
N PHE A 289 0.23 18.29 12.57
CA PHE A 289 1.24 18.75 11.64
C PHE A 289 0.67 19.75 10.61
N PRO A 290 1.50 20.64 10.05
CA PRO A 290 1.08 21.56 9.01
C PRO A 290 0.41 20.83 7.83
N ALA A 291 -0.59 21.46 7.23
CA ALA A 291 -1.22 20.94 6.02
C ALA A 291 -0.15 20.60 4.96
N LEU A 292 -0.30 19.44 4.31
CA LEU A 292 0.64 18.87 3.34
C LEU A 292 1.94 18.27 3.94
N ALA A 293 2.21 18.36 5.23
CA ALA A 293 3.35 17.65 5.83
C ALA A 293 3.08 16.15 6.00
N VAL A 294 1.83 15.81 6.32
CA VAL A 294 1.36 14.45 6.60
C VAL A 294 0.21 14.06 5.69
N THR A 295 0.29 12.86 5.12
CA THR A 295 -0.79 12.27 4.32
C THR A 295 -1.38 11.07 5.03
N LEU A 296 -2.72 11.00 5.07
CA LEU A 296 -3.45 9.80 5.38
C LEU A 296 -3.69 9.04 4.09
N GLY A 297 -3.40 7.75 4.07
CA GLY A 297 -3.89 6.96 2.95
C GLY A 297 -3.40 5.52 2.90
N HIS A 298 -4.27 4.65 2.40
CA HIS A 298 -3.90 3.34 1.85
C HIS A 298 -3.12 3.45 0.53
N LYS A 299 -3.24 4.57 -0.18
CA LYS A 299 -2.64 4.86 -1.50
C LYS A 299 -1.88 6.18 -1.44
N GLY A 300 -0.78 6.28 -2.16
CA GLY A 300 0.00 7.51 -2.18
C GLY A 300 0.53 7.72 -3.57
N ASN A 301 -0.28 8.41 -4.36
CA ASN A 301 0.15 9.03 -5.60
C ASN A 301 1.29 9.98 -5.23
N GLY A 302 2.52 9.59 -5.56
CA GLY A 302 3.71 10.34 -5.24
C GLY A 302 3.77 11.66 -6.00
N SER A 303 3.51 12.76 -5.30
CA SER A 303 4.29 13.97 -5.51
C SER A 303 5.31 14.09 -4.36
N PRO A 304 6.53 14.61 -4.62
CA PRO A 304 7.64 14.63 -3.65
C PRO A 304 7.49 15.70 -2.54
N GLN A 305 6.26 16.11 -2.22
CA GLN A 305 6.00 17.19 -1.26
C GLN A 305 5.66 16.73 0.17
N HIS A 306 5.39 15.44 0.39
CA HIS A 306 4.93 14.94 1.70
C HIS A 306 6.06 14.21 2.46
N ALA A 307 6.34 14.63 3.71
CA ALA A 307 7.45 14.10 4.52
C ALA A 307 7.07 12.84 5.31
N LEU A 308 5.80 12.68 5.70
CA LEU A 308 5.31 11.53 6.48
C LEU A 308 3.97 11.00 5.93
N ARG A 309 3.83 9.68 5.92
CA ARG A 309 2.61 8.97 5.53
C ARG A 309 2.13 8.05 6.64
N LEU A 310 0.90 8.30 7.09
CA LEU A 310 0.22 7.48 8.08
C LEU A 310 -0.62 6.42 7.39
N LEU A 311 -0.30 5.16 7.67
CA LEU A 311 -0.93 3.98 7.09
C LEU A 311 -1.88 3.37 8.13
N VAL A 312 -3.17 3.50 7.88
CA VAL A 312 -4.20 2.80 8.66
C VAL A 312 -4.42 1.44 8.02
N LYS A 313 -4.52 0.35 8.79
CA LYS A 313 -4.99 -0.97 8.30
C LYS A 313 -5.65 -1.75 9.44
N GLU A 314 -6.51 -2.69 9.08
CA GLU A 314 -6.98 -3.72 10.02
C GLU A 314 -5.83 -4.68 10.40
N GLU A 315 -5.87 -5.13 11.65
CA GLU A 315 -4.97 -6.14 12.18
C GLU A 315 -5.04 -7.43 11.33
N GLY A 316 -3.88 -8.04 11.06
CA GLY A 316 -3.78 -9.29 10.28
C GLY A 316 -3.70 -9.15 8.76
N LYS A 317 -3.98 -7.97 8.18
CA LYS A 317 -3.90 -7.74 6.71
C LYS A 317 -2.59 -7.07 6.27
N LEU A 318 -1.46 -7.59 6.72
CA LEU A 318 -0.12 -7.15 6.29
C LEU A 318 0.24 -7.83 4.96
N GLY A 319 0.03 -7.11 3.86
CA GLY A 319 0.32 -7.63 2.52
C GLY A 319 1.82 -7.74 2.18
N LYS A 320 2.12 -8.34 1.02
CA LYS A 320 3.49 -8.56 0.48
C LYS A 320 4.38 -7.31 0.44
N ARG A 321 3.79 -6.10 0.43
CA ARG A 321 4.51 -4.82 0.47
C ARG A 321 5.24 -4.60 1.80
N TYR A 322 4.63 -5.03 2.90
CA TYR A 322 5.19 -4.89 4.24
C TYR A 322 6.42 -5.78 4.42
N THR A 323 6.34 -7.04 3.99
CA THR A 323 7.46 -7.99 4.12
C THR A 323 8.67 -7.60 3.26
N LYS A 324 8.45 -6.94 2.11
CA LYS A 324 9.53 -6.43 1.24
C LYS A 324 10.16 -5.14 1.76
N ASN A 325 9.37 -4.26 2.37
CA ASN A 325 9.82 -2.96 2.87
C ASN A 325 9.05 -2.63 4.15
N PRO A 326 9.48 -3.15 5.31
CA PRO A 326 8.75 -2.98 6.56
C PRO A 326 8.80 -1.53 7.05
N TRP A 327 7.80 -1.17 7.82
CA TRP A 327 7.66 0.11 8.51
C TRP A 327 7.20 -0.13 9.96
N PRO A 328 7.44 0.81 10.88
CA PRO A 328 6.94 0.69 12.25
C PRO A 328 5.40 0.71 12.28
N ILE A 329 4.79 -0.12 13.12
CA ILE A 329 3.34 -0.15 13.34
C ILE A 329 3.05 0.08 14.82
N PHE A 330 2.32 1.14 15.14
CA PHE A 330 1.87 1.44 16.49
C PHE A 330 0.44 0.99 16.68
N HIS A 331 0.18 0.34 17.81
CA HIS A 331 -1.17 -0.01 18.24
C HIS A 331 -1.63 0.98 19.28
N ILE A 332 -2.73 1.67 18.98
CA ILE A 332 -3.31 2.70 19.83
C ILE A 332 -4.66 2.17 20.31
N LYS A 333 -4.77 1.93 21.63
CA LYS A 333 -5.98 1.40 22.25
C LYS A 333 -7.03 2.50 22.40
N SER A 334 -8.29 2.14 22.19
CA SER A 334 -9.40 3.02 22.54
C SER A 334 -9.51 3.13 24.07
N GLY A 335 -9.63 4.37 24.55
CA GLY A 335 -9.89 4.65 25.96
C GLY A 335 -11.39 4.68 26.24
N GLY A 336 -11.74 4.69 27.53
CA GLY A 336 -13.13 4.89 27.95
C GLY A 336 -13.52 6.37 27.87
N GLY A 337 -14.68 6.68 27.29
CA GLY A 337 -15.26 8.03 27.31
C GLY A 337 -15.90 8.47 26.00
N ILE A 338 -16.33 9.73 25.94
CA ILE A 338 -16.80 10.37 24.70
C ILE A 338 -15.68 11.30 24.22
N PRO A 339 -15.21 11.18 22.96
CA PRO A 339 -14.16 12.03 22.43
C PRO A 339 -14.61 13.50 22.40
N CYS A 340 -13.73 14.40 22.83
CA CYS A 340 -13.98 15.83 22.75
C CYS A 340 -13.85 16.30 21.29
N PRO A 341 -14.67 17.29 20.84
CA PRO A 341 -14.53 17.83 19.51
C PRO A 341 -13.14 18.45 19.31
N PRO A 342 -12.58 18.41 18.08
CA PRO A 342 -11.24 18.90 17.80
C PRO A 342 -11.10 20.38 18.16
N GLN A 343 -10.15 20.69 19.05
CA GLN A 343 -9.76 22.06 19.36
C GLN A 343 -8.69 22.56 18.38
N GLU A 344 -8.50 23.87 18.25
CA GLU A 344 -7.41 24.43 17.45
C GLU A 344 -6.06 24.05 18.09
N VAL A 345 -5.43 23.00 17.58
CA VAL A 345 -4.14 22.53 18.07
C VAL A 345 -3.02 23.34 17.42
N LYS A 346 -2.02 23.77 18.21
CA LYS A 346 -0.82 24.42 17.65
C LYS A 346 -0.10 23.43 16.73
N THR A 347 0.32 23.87 15.55
CA THR A 347 0.98 22.97 14.60
C THR A 347 2.45 22.71 14.99
N LEU A 348 2.86 21.45 14.93
CA LEU A 348 4.22 21.00 15.17
C LEU A 348 5.10 21.25 13.94
N ASN A 349 6.27 21.86 14.13
CA ASN A 349 7.21 22.07 13.05
C ASN A 349 8.13 20.86 12.85
N MET A 350 7.74 19.95 11.93
CA MET A 350 8.51 18.73 11.63
C MET A 350 9.98 18.98 11.31
N LYS A 351 10.29 20.03 10.53
CA LYS A 351 11.69 20.31 10.11
C LYS A 351 12.58 20.68 11.29
N VAL A 352 12.04 21.43 12.25
CA VAL A 352 12.78 21.83 13.45
C VAL A 352 12.96 20.63 14.38
N LEU A 353 11.91 19.82 14.54
CA LEU A 353 11.95 18.62 15.38
C LEU A 353 12.86 17.52 14.80
N SER A 354 12.86 17.32 13.48
CA SER A 354 13.74 16.36 12.82
C SER A 354 15.21 16.77 12.90
N ALA A 355 15.52 18.05 12.66
CA ALA A 355 16.87 18.59 12.81
C ALA A 355 17.35 18.49 14.27
N PHE A 356 16.45 18.73 15.24
CA PHE A 356 16.75 18.54 16.65
C PHE A 356 17.09 17.09 16.98
N LEU A 357 16.28 16.13 16.50
CA LEU A 357 16.56 14.70 16.69
C LEU A 357 17.90 14.29 16.09
N GLU A 358 18.18 14.68 14.84
CA GLU A 358 19.46 14.37 14.19
C GLU A 358 20.67 14.88 14.98
N GLU A 359 20.55 16.06 15.60
CA GLU A 359 21.61 16.61 16.45
C GLU A 359 21.77 15.81 17.74
N GLN A 360 20.67 15.46 18.42
CA GLN A 360 20.73 14.66 19.66
C GLN A 360 21.30 13.26 19.39
N CYS A 361 20.91 12.60 18.30
CA CYS A 361 21.40 11.27 17.95
C CYS A 361 22.89 11.29 17.52
N ARG A 362 23.45 12.46 17.14
CA ARG A 362 24.89 12.63 16.89
C ARG A 362 25.71 12.78 18.18
N ILE A 363 25.12 13.38 19.21
CA ILE A 363 25.78 13.64 20.49
C ILE A 363 25.73 12.40 21.39
N ALA A 364 24.69 11.59 21.28
CA ALA A 364 24.51 10.39 22.09
C ALA A 364 25.60 9.33 21.80
N ASP A 365 26.38 8.99 22.82
CA ASP A 365 27.35 7.90 22.76
C ASP A 365 26.63 6.57 23.04
N ILE A 366 26.38 5.79 21.99
CA ILE A 366 25.64 4.54 22.07
C ILE A 366 26.58 3.41 21.70
N GLN A 367 26.82 2.52 22.67
CA GLN A 367 27.70 1.39 22.51
C GLN A 367 27.10 0.41 21.48
N GLU A 368 27.88 0.06 20.46
CA GLU A 368 27.44 -0.89 19.42
C GLU A 368 27.08 -2.26 20.01
N ALA A 369 27.73 -2.66 21.11
CA ALA A 369 27.45 -3.91 21.83
C ALA A 369 26.01 -3.99 22.36
N ASP A 370 25.46 -2.88 22.85
CA ASP A 370 24.08 -2.86 23.37
C ASP A 370 23.06 -3.04 22.25
N LEU A 371 23.34 -2.42 21.09
CA LEU A 371 22.51 -2.54 19.90
C LEU A 371 22.59 -3.96 19.31
N ASP A 372 23.76 -4.58 19.28
CA ASP A 372 23.92 -5.96 18.83
C ASP A 372 23.20 -6.94 19.77
N SER A 373 23.28 -6.73 21.09
CA SER A 373 22.55 -7.52 22.08
C SER A 373 21.03 -7.41 21.88
N LEU A 374 20.52 -6.20 21.65
CA LEU A 374 19.11 -5.96 21.34
C LEU A 374 18.68 -6.64 20.03
N LEU A 375 19.45 -6.50 18.95
CA LEU A 375 19.10 -7.11 17.67
C LEU A 375 19.13 -8.65 17.75
N LEU A 376 20.01 -9.21 18.58
CA LEU A 376 20.05 -10.63 18.86
C LEU A 376 18.80 -11.09 19.62
N SER A 377 18.38 -10.38 20.66
CA SER A 377 17.19 -10.74 21.45
C SER A 377 15.89 -10.66 20.65
N LEU A 378 15.83 -9.73 19.69
CA LEU A 378 14.69 -9.55 18.78
C LEU A 378 14.62 -10.59 17.66
N THR A 379 15.67 -11.40 17.45
CA THR A 379 15.71 -12.41 16.40
C THR A 379 15.07 -13.71 16.88
N ARG A 380 14.01 -14.15 16.19
CA ARG A 380 13.28 -15.39 16.54
C ARG A 380 13.84 -16.61 15.81
N GLY A 381 14.44 -17.53 16.57
CA GLY A 381 14.93 -18.81 16.07
C GLY A 381 15.87 -18.66 14.87
N ASN A 382 15.56 -19.36 13.77
CA ASN A 382 16.33 -19.30 12.51
C ASN A 382 15.84 -18.23 11.52
N HIS A 383 15.05 -17.24 11.98
CA HIS A 383 14.51 -16.19 11.11
C HIS A 383 15.20 -14.84 11.36
N PRO A 384 16.33 -14.56 10.68
CA PRO A 384 17.05 -13.30 10.84
C PRO A 384 16.22 -12.11 10.36
N LEU A 385 16.30 -11.00 11.08
CA LEU A 385 15.67 -9.75 10.69
C LEU A 385 16.33 -9.17 9.42
N PRO A 386 15.56 -8.68 8.43
CA PRO A 386 16.11 -8.02 7.25
C PRO A 386 17.02 -6.85 7.61
N LEU A 387 18.08 -6.63 6.83
CA LEU A 387 19.02 -5.52 7.05
C LEU A 387 18.33 -4.15 7.13
N ARG A 388 17.30 -3.94 6.31
CA ARG A 388 16.51 -2.70 6.34
C ARG A 388 15.78 -2.51 7.66
N LEU A 389 15.18 -3.57 8.19
CA LEU A 389 14.48 -3.54 9.47
C LEU A 389 15.47 -3.32 10.62
N ARG A 390 16.62 -3.99 10.60
CA ARG A 390 17.71 -3.77 11.55
C ARG A 390 18.21 -2.32 11.53
N ALA A 391 18.35 -1.72 10.36
CA ALA A 391 18.75 -0.32 10.22
C ALA A 391 17.69 0.65 10.79
N GLN A 392 16.40 0.39 10.55
CA GLN A 392 15.30 1.17 11.13
C GLN A 392 15.27 1.04 12.66
N ILE A 393 15.40 -0.17 13.19
CA ILE A 393 15.47 -0.44 14.64
C ILE A 393 16.66 0.30 15.25
N ALA A 394 17.84 0.22 14.63
CA ALA A 394 19.03 0.92 15.10
C ALA A 394 18.85 2.43 15.12
N GLN A 395 18.27 3.01 14.07
CA GLN A 395 18.00 4.45 14.00
C GLN A 395 17.02 4.89 15.09
N PHE A 396 15.92 4.14 15.27
CA PHE A 396 14.93 4.41 16.30
C PHE A 396 15.51 4.28 17.71
N TYR A 397 16.17 3.16 18.00
CA TYR A 397 16.82 2.88 19.28
C TYR A 397 17.79 3.99 19.67
N ARG A 398 18.61 4.45 18.70
CA ARG A 398 19.56 5.53 18.95
C ARG A 398 18.91 6.82 19.39
N CYS A 399 17.81 7.18 18.73
CA CYS A 399 17.11 8.42 19.06
C CYS A 399 16.29 8.33 20.35
N VAL A 400 15.74 7.15 20.68
CA VAL A 400 15.12 6.91 21.99
C VAL A 400 16.17 7.00 23.10
N LYS A 401 17.33 6.35 22.97
CA LYS A 401 18.40 6.42 23.97
C LYS A 401 19.01 7.82 24.12
N ALA A 402 19.08 8.59 23.04
CA ALA A 402 19.55 9.98 23.08
C ALA A 402 18.63 10.88 23.92
N LEU A 403 17.31 10.71 23.80
CA LEU A 403 16.33 11.53 24.52
C LEU A 403 15.97 10.99 25.90
N HIS A 404 15.97 9.66 26.04
CA HIS A 404 15.57 8.95 27.25
C HIS A 404 16.54 7.78 27.54
N PRO A 405 17.74 8.05 28.10
CA PRO A 405 18.77 7.03 28.33
C PRO A 405 18.30 5.88 29.23
N GLN A 406 17.45 6.19 30.20
CA GLN A 406 16.95 5.25 31.22
C GLN A 406 15.75 4.40 30.74
N THR A 407 15.11 4.75 29.62
CA THR A 407 13.92 4.02 29.16
C THR A 407 14.31 2.67 28.56
N ALA A 408 13.63 1.62 29.02
CA ALA A 408 13.69 0.29 28.43
C ALA A 408 12.77 0.24 27.21
N CYS A 409 13.34 0.19 26.00
CA CYS A 409 12.58 0.24 24.75
C CYS A 409 12.54 -1.10 23.99
N ALA A 410 13.09 -2.17 24.56
CA ALA A 410 13.15 -3.48 23.90
C ALA A 410 11.76 -4.05 23.58
N GLY A 411 10.85 -4.06 24.57
CA GLY A 411 9.48 -4.56 24.37
C GLY A 411 8.68 -3.73 23.36
N LEU A 412 8.85 -2.41 23.39
CA LEU A 412 8.24 -1.53 22.39
C LEU A 412 8.79 -1.79 20.98
N ILE A 413 10.11 -1.90 20.83
CA ILE A 413 10.73 -2.20 19.55
C ILE A 413 10.26 -3.56 19.03
N GLU A 414 10.11 -4.53 19.93
CA GLU A 414 9.56 -5.83 19.58
C GLU A 414 8.15 -5.67 19.00
N ALA A 415 7.25 -5.02 19.73
CA ALA A 415 5.85 -4.81 19.36
C ALA A 415 5.68 -3.97 18.07
N VAL A 416 6.51 -2.94 17.87
CA VAL A 416 6.35 -1.98 16.76
C VAL A 416 7.03 -2.43 15.47
N PHE A 417 8.18 -3.12 15.56
CA PHE A 417 9.00 -3.45 14.40
C PHE A 417 9.00 -4.94 14.07
N THR A 418 9.18 -5.80 15.08
CA THR A 418 9.50 -7.22 14.81
C THR A 418 8.28 -8.12 14.87
N GLN A 419 7.38 -7.95 15.83
CA GLN A 419 6.15 -8.71 15.94
C GLN A 419 5.25 -8.55 14.70
N PRO A 420 5.05 -7.33 14.14
CA PRO A 420 4.26 -7.21 12.93
C PRO A 420 4.96 -7.82 11.71
N TYR A 421 6.30 -7.80 11.67
CA TYR A 421 7.10 -8.46 10.64
C TYR A 421 6.95 -9.98 10.68
N TYR A 422 7.09 -10.59 11.86
CA TYR A 422 6.91 -12.02 12.03
C TYR A 422 5.47 -12.47 11.77
N ARG A 423 4.47 -11.70 12.22
CA ARG A 423 3.06 -11.94 11.87
C ARG A 423 2.81 -11.88 10.37
N ALA A 424 3.41 -10.92 9.66
CA ALA A 424 3.29 -10.82 8.20
C ALA A 424 3.97 -11.99 7.45
N LEU A 425 4.93 -12.67 8.09
CA LEU A 425 5.53 -13.91 7.59
C LEU A 425 4.75 -15.17 7.97
N GLY A 426 3.68 -15.05 8.76
CA GLY A 426 2.94 -16.20 9.29
C GLY A 426 3.65 -16.95 10.42
N ILE A 427 4.67 -16.33 11.03
CA ILE A 427 5.39 -16.87 12.19
C ILE A 427 4.67 -16.34 13.43
N VAL A 428 3.74 -17.13 13.98
CA VAL A 428 2.90 -16.77 15.13
C VAL A 428 3.45 -17.43 16.38
N ASP A 429 3.60 -16.67 17.47
CA ASP A 429 3.76 -17.22 18.82
C ASP A 429 2.38 -17.66 19.32
N GLU A 430 2.25 -18.91 19.75
CA GLU A 430 1.04 -19.40 20.43
C GLU A 430 0.78 -18.62 21.74
N ASP A 431 1.81 -18.02 22.35
CA ASP A 431 1.70 -17.22 23.58
C ASP A 431 1.36 -15.73 23.34
N ALA A 432 1.44 -15.23 22.10
CA ALA A 432 1.31 -13.79 21.81
C ALA A 432 -0.13 -13.33 21.52
N GLN A 433 -1.12 -14.22 21.61
CA GLN A 433 -2.54 -13.85 21.41
C GLN A 433 -3.12 -12.99 22.54
N HIS A 434 -2.45 -12.89 23.70
CA HIS A 434 -3.00 -12.21 24.88
C HIS A 434 -2.13 -11.11 25.49
N GLN A 435 -1.00 -10.73 24.88
CA GLN A 435 -0.15 -9.65 25.41
C GLN A 435 0.10 -8.56 24.36
N TRP A 436 -0.93 -7.77 24.14
CA TRP A 436 -0.78 -6.36 23.79
C TRP A 436 -0.86 -5.55 25.09
N ALA A 437 0.03 -5.81 26.03
CA ALA A 437 0.28 -4.91 27.15
C ALA A 437 1.44 -3.99 26.74
N LEU A 438 1.10 -2.87 26.10
CA LEU A 438 1.66 -1.60 26.54
C LEU A 438 0.73 -1.10 27.63
#